data_AF-A0A2I2FAK9-F1
#
_entry.id   AF-A0A2I2FAK9-F1
#
_cell.length_a   1.000
_cell.length_b   1.000
_cell.length_c   1.000
_cell.angle_alpha   90.00
_cell.angle_beta   90.00
_cell.angle_gamma   90.00
#
_symmetry.space_group_name_H-M   'P 1'
#
loop_
_entity.id
_entity.type
_entity.pdbx_description
1 polymer ?
#
loop_
_entity_poly.entity_id
_entity_poly.type
_entity_poly.pdbx_seq_one_letter_code
_entity_poly.pdbx_strand_id
1 'polypeptide(L)'
;MQFTFALFAAAALLTPVYSNAIPPMIRRESDLKIESCTTSQQAVVEAAVQRAASVAKAAADAAVNGDANIFEEFFRTTDTASRQDVAARFEAIANEASNFGSGNVTFNCGNDEKQGVCRKGVLAYALSGSNKVVTCPDWYKIVAATDNCGGTDQGTAMVHELSHLSVVYSPGTGDFAYKYNDLVQLSADKAVLNADTYSLYASAIELDCQKGESKGVELPDWMIDEIANGKQ
;
A
#
# COMPACT_ATOMS: atom_id res chain seq x y z
N MET A 1 72.59 21.63 -50.66
CA MET A 1 72.46 20.16 -50.52
C MET A 1 71.12 19.87 -49.89
N GLN A 2 70.24 19.20 -50.66
CA GLN A 2 68.89 18.80 -50.26
C GLN A 2 68.92 17.86 -49.05
N PHE A 3 68.02 18.07 -48.09
CA PHE A 3 67.47 16.98 -47.29
C PHE A 3 65.97 17.18 -47.10
N THR A 4 65.27 16.12 -47.46
CA THR A 4 63.84 15.91 -47.64
C THR A 4 63.11 15.85 -46.30
N PHE A 5 62.01 16.59 -46.15
CA PHE A 5 61.05 16.36 -45.06
C PHE A 5 60.15 15.18 -45.42
N ALA A 6 60.24 14.09 -44.65
CA ALA A 6 59.31 12.97 -44.72
C ALA A 6 58.06 13.30 -43.87
N LEU A 7 56.89 13.31 -44.51
CA LEU A 7 55.59 13.31 -43.84
C LEU A 7 55.40 11.98 -43.11
N PHE A 8 55.19 12.01 -41.80
CA PHE A 8 54.55 10.90 -41.07
C PHE A 8 53.05 11.16 -41.01
N ALA A 9 52.28 10.42 -41.82
CA ALA A 9 50.83 10.32 -41.66
C ALA A 9 50.52 9.32 -40.53
N ALA A 10 50.04 9.81 -39.39
CA ALA A 10 49.48 8.96 -38.34
C ALA A 10 48.01 8.68 -38.67
N ALA A 11 47.71 7.48 -39.16
CA ALA A 11 46.35 6.99 -39.30
C ALA A 11 45.88 6.48 -37.92
N ALA A 12 45.00 7.24 -37.26
CA ALA A 12 44.28 6.78 -36.07
C ALA A 12 43.13 5.85 -36.52
N LEU A 13 43.29 4.55 -36.28
CA LEU A 13 42.19 3.58 -36.41
C LEU A 13 41.27 3.72 -35.18
N LEU A 14 40.13 4.38 -35.35
CA LEU A 14 39.02 4.30 -34.41
C LEU A 14 38.24 3.02 -34.68
N THR A 15 38.43 1.99 -33.85
CA THR A 15 37.49 0.87 -33.80
C THR A 15 36.24 1.30 -33.02
N PRO A 16 35.02 1.13 -33.54
CA PRO A 16 33.83 1.41 -32.78
C PRO A 16 33.60 0.28 -31.76
N VAL A 17 33.70 0.60 -30.48
CA VAL A 17 33.22 -0.30 -29.41
C VAL A 17 31.70 -0.14 -29.34
N TYR A 18 30.97 -0.90 -30.14
CA TYR A 18 29.57 -1.18 -29.87
C TYR A 18 29.49 -2.47 -29.07
N SER A 19 29.25 -2.34 -27.76
CA SER A 19 28.76 -3.44 -26.95
C SER A 19 27.52 -2.96 -26.19
N ASN A 20 26.37 -3.06 -26.86
CA ASN A 20 25.07 -3.00 -26.20
C ASN A 20 24.75 -4.40 -25.67
N ALA A 21 25.33 -4.75 -24.54
CA ALA A 21 24.79 -5.78 -23.68
C ALA A 21 24.45 -5.09 -22.37
N ILE A 22 23.20 -4.64 -22.24
CA ILE A 22 22.63 -4.28 -20.94
C ILE A 22 22.59 -5.61 -20.16
N PRO A 23 23.40 -5.80 -19.11
CA PRO A 23 23.28 -7.00 -18.30
C PRO A 23 21.86 -7.00 -17.71
N PRO A 24 21.16 -8.14 -17.67
CA PRO A 24 19.88 -8.21 -16.99
C PRO A 24 20.10 -7.73 -15.55
N MET A 25 19.32 -6.72 -15.14
CA MET A 25 19.29 -6.30 -13.74
C MET A 25 18.73 -7.47 -12.93
N ILE A 26 19.63 -8.32 -12.43
CA ILE A 26 19.31 -9.21 -11.32
C ILE A 26 19.12 -8.28 -10.13
N ARG A 27 17.88 -7.86 -9.86
CA ARG A 27 17.51 -7.28 -8.57
C ARG A 27 18.01 -8.26 -7.52
N ARG A 28 18.93 -7.82 -6.66
CA ARG A 28 19.41 -8.63 -5.53
C ARG A 28 18.21 -8.89 -4.62
N GLU A 29 17.65 -10.10 -4.71
CA GLU A 29 16.57 -10.55 -3.81
C GLU A 29 17.02 -10.60 -2.33
N SER A 30 18.33 -10.47 -2.04
CA SER A 30 18.90 -10.76 -0.72
C SER A 30 18.60 -9.73 0.38
N ASP A 31 18.10 -8.54 0.05
CA ASP A 31 17.88 -7.46 1.03
C ASP A 31 16.42 -6.95 1.06
N LEU A 32 15.50 -7.58 0.31
CA LEU A 32 14.10 -7.20 0.35
C LEU A 32 13.41 -7.89 1.54
N LYS A 33 12.71 -7.12 2.37
CA LYS A 33 11.77 -7.59 3.39
C LYS A 33 10.47 -8.12 2.78
N ILE A 34 10.59 -9.03 1.81
CA ILE A 34 9.47 -9.74 1.21
C ILE A 34 9.79 -11.24 1.12
N GLU A 35 8.83 -12.10 1.45
CA GLU A 35 9.05 -13.54 1.56
C GLU A 35 7.83 -14.35 1.08
N SER A 36 8.05 -15.65 0.82
CA SER A 36 7.00 -16.60 0.39
C SER A 36 6.21 -16.14 -0.84
N CYS A 37 6.87 -15.50 -1.81
CA CYS A 37 6.27 -14.94 -3.02
C CYS A 37 6.77 -15.64 -4.29
N THR A 38 5.89 -15.76 -5.29
CA THR A 38 6.33 -15.85 -6.69
C THR A 38 6.72 -14.45 -7.18
N THR A 39 7.45 -14.36 -8.29
CA THR A 39 7.84 -13.07 -8.89
C THR A 39 6.63 -12.19 -9.22
N SER A 40 5.50 -12.76 -9.65
CA SER A 40 4.29 -11.98 -9.96
C SER A 40 3.60 -11.46 -8.69
N GLN A 41 3.53 -12.27 -7.64
CA GLN A 41 2.96 -11.84 -6.36
C GLN A 41 3.82 -10.75 -5.71
N GLN A 42 5.15 -10.87 -5.77
CA GLN A 42 6.07 -9.84 -5.31
C GLN A 42 5.81 -8.51 -6.02
N ALA A 43 5.64 -8.51 -7.35
CA ALA A 43 5.35 -7.29 -8.09
C ALA A 43 4.01 -6.64 -7.67
N VAL A 44 2.99 -7.46 -7.41
CA VAL A 44 1.67 -6.98 -6.92
C VAL A 44 1.80 -6.36 -5.52
N VAL A 45 2.49 -7.02 -4.60
CA VAL A 45 2.67 -6.53 -3.23
C VAL A 45 3.55 -5.27 -3.22
N GLU A 46 4.65 -5.23 -3.98
CA GLU A 46 5.51 -4.06 -4.11
C GLU A 46 4.71 -2.85 -4.65
N ALA A 47 3.87 -3.05 -5.67
CA ALA A 47 3.02 -1.99 -6.22
C ALA A 47 1.97 -1.51 -5.20
N ALA A 48 1.37 -2.42 -4.43
CA ALA A 48 0.40 -2.07 -3.40
C ALA A 48 1.05 -1.25 -2.26
N VAL A 49 2.26 -1.63 -1.82
CA VAL A 49 3.02 -0.88 -0.81
C VAL A 49 3.39 0.50 -1.33
N GLN A 50 3.84 0.63 -2.57
CA GLN A 50 4.13 1.93 -3.19
C GLN A 50 2.89 2.82 -3.28
N ARG A 51 1.73 2.25 -3.64
CA ARG A 51 0.45 2.97 -3.62
C ARG A 51 0.08 3.40 -2.20
N ALA A 52 0.22 2.53 -1.21
CA ALA A 52 -0.02 2.84 0.20
C ALA A 52 0.80 4.06 0.65
N ALA A 53 2.07 4.14 0.25
CA ALA A 53 2.92 5.29 0.53
C ALA A 53 2.33 6.60 -0.01
N SER A 54 1.90 6.59 -1.28
CA SER A 54 1.30 7.76 -1.94
C SER A 54 0.01 8.20 -1.28
N VAL A 55 -0.96 7.29 -1.15
CA VAL A 55 -2.30 7.63 -0.62
C VAL A 55 -2.25 7.99 0.87
N ALA A 56 -1.38 7.34 1.65
CA ALA A 56 -1.17 7.71 3.05
C ALA A 56 -0.55 9.10 3.17
N LYS A 57 0.38 9.48 2.28
CA LYS A 57 0.96 10.83 2.32
C LYS A 57 -0.07 11.91 2.00
N ALA A 58 -0.94 11.67 1.02
CA ALA A 58 -2.06 12.57 0.71
C ALA A 58 -3.05 12.67 1.89
N ALA A 59 -3.40 11.53 2.49
CA ALA A 59 -4.28 11.47 3.65
C ALA A 59 -3.69 12.17 4.88
N ALA A 60 -2.38 12.10 5.10
CA ALA A 60 -1.71 12.83 6.18
C ALA A 60 -1.87 14.34 6.04
N ASP A 61 -1.67 14.88 4.83
CA ASP A 61 -1.84 16.31 4.57
C ASP A 61 -3.31 16.73 4.75
N ALA A 62 -4.24 15.98 4.15
CA ALA A 62 -5.67 16.24 4.28
C ALA A 62 -6.18 16.13 5.74
N ALA A 63 -5.58 15.24 6.54
CA ALA A 63 -5.93 15.10 7.95
C ALA A 63 -5.68 16.39 8.73
N VAL A 64 -4.73 17.25 8.33
CA VAL A 64 -4.49 18.57 8.98
C VAL A 64 -5.11 19.72 8.19
N ASN A 65 -4.98 19.71 6.86
CA ASN A 65 -5.24 20.86 5.99
C ASN A 65 -6.51 20.72 5.14
N GLY A 66 -7.07 19.51 5.05
CA GLY A 66 -8.25 19.20 4.24
C GLY A 66 -9.58 19.53 4.90
N ASP A 67 -10.67 19.19 4.21
CA ASP A 67 -12.05 19.42 4.67
C ASP A 67 -12.33 18.68 5.99
N ALA A 68 -12.66 19.46 7.03
CA ALA A 68 -13.01 18.93 8.34
C ALA A 68 -14.27 18.06 8.31
N ASN A 69 -15.21 18.28 7.37
CA ASN A 69 -16.43 17.49 7.25
C ASN A 69 -16.17 16.07 6.74
N ILE A 70 -15.20 15.91 5.83
CA ILE A 70 -14.72 14.61 5.36
C ILE A 70 -13.98 13.92 6.51
N PHE A 71 -13.07 14.62 7.19
CA PHE A 71 -12.38 14.05 8.35
C PHE A 71 -13.36 13.56 9.43
N GLU A 72 -14.37 14.37 9.77
CA GLU A 72 -15.40 14.03 10.76
C GLU A 72 -16.24 12.82 10.35
N GLU A 73 -16.50 12.63 9.06
CA GLU A 73 -17.27 11.48 8.57
C GLU A 73 -16.64 10.16 9.00
N PHE A 74 -15.32 10.04 8.85
CA PHE A 74 -14.56 8.84 9.15
C PHE A 74 -14.11 8.77 10.61
N PHE A 75 -13.50 9.84 11.13
CA PHE A 75 -12.88 9.85 12.47
C PHE A 75 -13.79 10.37 13.59
N ARG A 76 -15.00 10.85 13.25
CA ARG A 76 -16.08 11.19 14.20
C ARG A 76 -15.72 12.30 15.18
N THR A 77 -14.68 13.07 14.86
CA THR A 77 -14.22 14.25 15.57
C THR A 77 -13.62 15.23 14.57
N THR A 78 -13.43 16.48 14.97
CA THR A 78 -12.70 17.51 14.22
C THR A 78 -11.63 18.19 15.05
N ASP A 79 -11.41 17.72 16.29
CA ASP A 79 -10.47 18.35 17.20
C ASP A 79 -9.03 18.28 16.66
N THR A 80 -8.27 19.33 16.93
CA THR A 80 -6.92 19.50 16.38
C THR A 80 -5.97 18.39 16.83
N ALA A 81 -6.11 17.86 18.05
CA ALA A 81 -5.22 16.82 18.54
C ALA A 81 -5.45 15.50 17.80
N SER A 82 -6.70 15.08 17.61
CA SER A 82 -7.03 13.88 16.82
C SER A 82 -6.61 14.02 15.36
N ARG A 83 -6.81 15.19 14.75
CA ARG A 83 -6.35 15.47 13.37
C ARG A 83 -4.83 15.32 13.23
N GLN A 84 -4.08 15.85 14.20
CA GLN A 84 -2.62 15.74 14.24
C GLN A 84 -2.14 14.29 14.47
N ASP A 85 -2.80 13.54 15.36
CA ASP A 85 -2.47 12.14 15.64
C ASP A 85 -2.72 11.26 14.41
N VAL A 86 -3.88 11.41 13.77
CA VAL A 86 -4.22 10.71 12.52
C VAL A 86 -3.21 11.03 11.42
N ALA A 87 -2.84 12.31 11.26
CA ALA A 87 -1.83 12.71 10.29
C ALA A 87 -0.47 12.06 10.58
N ALA A 88 -0.01 12.09 11.84
CA ALA A 88 1.25 11.47 12.24
C ALA A 88 1.27 9.96 11.97
N ARG A 89 0.14 9.27 12.18
CA ARG A 89 0.01 7.85 11.83
C ARG A 89 0.12 7.64 10.31
N PHE A 90 -0.59 8.42 9.50
CA PHE A 90 -0.49 8.32 8.05
C PHE A 90 0.92 8.63 7.54
N GLU A 91 1.62 9.61 8.12
CA GLU A 91 3.03 9.87 7.77
C GLU A 91 3.93 8.70 8.12
N ALA A 92 3.71 8.06 9.26
CA ALA A 92 4.47 6.87 9.64
C ALA A 92 4.21 5.70 8.67
N ILE A 93 2.95 5.47 8.27
CA ILE A 93 2.58 4.50 7.24
C ILE A 93 3.27 4.83 5.91
N ALA A 94 3.22 6.10 5.48
CA ALA A 94 3.84 6.54 4.23
C ALA A 94 5.37 6.35 4.24
N ASN A 95 6.02 6.64 5.38
CA ASN A 95 7.45 6.46 5.56
C ASN A 95 7.83 4.97 5.55
N GLU A 96 7.10 4.12 6.26
CA GLU A 96 7.35 2.67 6.25
C GLU A 96 7.21 2.12 4.82
N ALA A 97 6.11 2.45 4.14
CA ALA A 97 5.80 1.97 2.81
C ALA A 97 6.79 2.48 1.74
N SER A 98 7.31 3.70 1.88
CA SER A 98 8.33 4.26 0.96
C SER A 98 9.69 3.56 1.08
N ASN A 99 9.95 2.89 2.20
CA ASN A 99 11.19 2.15 2.46
C ASN A 99 11.00 0.64 2.24
N PHE A 100 10.29 0.26 1.19
CA PHE A 100 10.11 -1.15 0.82
C PHE A 100 11.47 -1.86 0.75
N GLY A 101 11.66 -2.89 1.58
CA GLY A 101 12.91 -3.64 1.70
C GLY A 101 13.80 -3.25 2.88
N SER A 102 13.76 -2.00 3.34
CA SER A 102 14.59 -1.50 4.46
C SER A 102 13.79 -0.99 5.67
N GLY A 103 12.46 -0.90 5.55
CA GLY A 103 11.53 -0.56 6.63
C GLY A 103 11.53 -1.59 7.76
N ASN A 104 10.68 -1.42 8.75
CA ASN A 104 10.56 -2.32 9.88
C ASN A 104 9.68 -3.56 9.62
N VAL A 105 8.82 -3.49 8.60
CA VAL A 105 7.80 -4.48 8.29
C VAL A 105 8.29 -5.47 7.23
N THR A 106 8.00 -6.75 7.45
CA THR A 106 8.18 -7.82 6.45
C THR A 106 6.85 -8.12 5.78
N PHE A 107 6.85 -8.23 4.44
CA PHE A 107 5.69 -8.61 3.66
C PHE A 107 5.77 -10.08 3.25
N ASN A 108 4.70 -10.84 3.41
CA ASN A 108 4.65 -12.25 3.04
C ASN A 108 3.48 -12.49 2.09
N CYS A 109 3.72 -13.17 0.96
CA CYS A 109 2.69 -13.41 -0.06
C CYS A 109 1.72 -14.57 0.24
N GLY A 110 1.85 -15.21 1.40
CA GLY A 110 0.92 -16.23 1.91
C GLY A 110 1.08 -17.62 1.31
N ASN A 111 2.09 -17.88 0.47
CA ASN A 111 2.26 -19.20 -0.18
C ASN A 111 2.57 -20.33 0.81
N ASP A 112 3.25 -20.02 1.92
CA ASP A 112 3.69 -21.01 2.91
C ASP A 112 2.86 -20.97 4.22
N GLU A 113 1.89 -20.06 4.31
CA GLU A 113 1.14 -19.81 5.54
C GLU A 113 -0.08 -20.74 5.66
N LYS A 114 -0.37 -21.17 6.91
CA LYS A 114 -1.48 -22.08 7.18
C LYS A 114 -2.80 -21.36 6.88
N GLN A 115 -3.56 -21.90 5.93
CA GLN A 115 -4.84 -21.42 5.38
C GLN A 115 -5.97 -21.13 6.41
N GLY A 116 -5.75 -21.31 7.72
CA GLY A 116 -6.77 -21.10 8.75
C GLY A 116 -7.15 -19.64 8.99
N VAL A 117 -6.24 -18.69 8.74
CA VAL A 117 -6.49 -17.24 8.89
C VAL A 117 -7.09 -16.64 7.62
N CYS A 118 -6.58 -17.07 6.46
CA CYS A 118 -7.06 -16.67 5.14
C CYS A 118 -8.36 -17.39 4.74
N ARG A 119 -9.43 -17.18 5.52
CA ARG A 119 -10.79 -17.55 5.10
C ARG A 119 -11.25 -16.64 3.97
N LYS A 120 -12.24 -17.12 3.21
CA LYS A 120 -12.84 -16.37 2.10
C LYS A 120 -13.26 -14.94 2.51
N GLY A 121 -12.87 -13.96 1.71
CA GLY A 121 -13.14 -12.54 1.95
C GLY A 121 -12.11 -11.82 2.83
N VAL A 122 -11.12 -12.51 3.40
CA VAL A 122 -9.99 -11.88 4.09
C VAL A 122 -8.89 -11.60 3.06
N LEU A 123 -8.49 -10.34 2.96
CA LEU A 123 -7.50 -9.88 1.99
C LEU A 123 -6.07 -10.03 2.51
N ALA A 124 -5.83 -9.66 3.76
CA ALA A 124 -4.53 -9.77 4.42
C ALA A 124 -4.73 -9.82 5.94
N TYR A 125 -3.62 -9.97 6.66
CA TYR A 125 -3.60 -9.77 8.11
C TYR A 125 -2.22 -9.31 8.58
N ALA A 126 -2.22 -8.48 9.62
CA ALA A 126 -1.03 -8.00 10.30
C ALA A 126 -0.70 -8.81 11.57
N LEU A 127 0.58 -9.11 11.77
CA LEU A 127 1.12 -9.79 12.94
C LEU A 127 2.09 -8.87 13.70
N SER A 128 1.57 -8.10 14.65
CA SER A 128 2.37 -7.11 15.40
C SER A 128 3.52 -7.73 16.21
N GLY A 129 3.42 -8.99 16.64
CA GLY A 129 4.50 -9.68 17.35
C GLY A 129 5.73 -9.98 16.49
N SER A 130 5.58 -10.00 15.17
CA SER A 130 6.65 -10.29 14.21
C SER A 130 6.82 -9.18 13.16
N ASN A 131 6.14 -8.04 13.31
CA ASN A 131 6.15 -6.93 12.36
C ASN A 131 5.94 -7.39 10.92
N LYS A 132 4.89 -8.20 10.69
CA LYS A 132 4.67 -8.85 9.40
C LYS A 132 3.27 -8.55 8.89
N VAL A 133 3.14 -8.30 7.59
CA VAL A 133 1.87 -8.32 6.86
C VAL A 133 1.87 -9.55 5.96
N VAL A 134 0.80 -10.34 6.02
CA VAL A 134 0.62 -11.52 5.18
C VAL A 134 -0.60 -11.32 4.28
N THR A 135 -0.42 -11.42 2.97
CA THR A 135 -1.53 -11.35 2.01
C THR A 135 -2.17 -12.73 1.83
N CYS A 136 -3.49 -12.76 1.74
CA CYS A 136 -4.29 -13.95 1.49
C CYS A 136 -4.60 -14.15 0.00
N PRO A 137 -5.08 -15.33 -0.43
CA PRO A 137 -5.36 -15.60 -1.85
C PRO A 137 -6.32 -14.59 -2.51
N ASP A 138 -7.33 -14.09 -1.77
CA ASP A 138 -8.30 -13.12 -2.29
C ASP A 138 -7.69 -11.73 -2.55
N TRP A 139 -6.54 -11.39 -1.94
CA TRP A 139 -5.76 -10.18 -2.25
C TRP A 139 -5.46 -10.04 -3.74
N TYR A 140 -5.12 -11.15 -4.38
CA TYR A 140 -4.70 -11.16 -5.78
C TYR A 140 -5.88 -11.11 -6.77
N LYS A 141 -7.13 -11.11 -6.25
CA LYS A 141 -8.35 -10.99 -7.06
C LYS A 141 -8.93 -9.58 -7.09
N ILE A 142 -8.54 -8.71 -6.15
CA ILE A 142 -9.02 -7.34 -6.09
C ILE A 142 -8.18 -6.41 -6.97
N VAL A 143 -8.73 -5.23 -7.27
CA VAL A 143 -8.08 -4.24 -8.12
C VAL A 143 -6.88 -3.60 -7.43
N ALA A 144 -5.87 -3.19 -8.20
CA ALA A 144 -4.69 -2.51 -7.67
C ALA A 144 -5.00 -1.09 -7.17
N ALA A 145 -5.91 -0.40 -7.85
CA ALA A 145 -6.41 0.92 -7.49
C ALA A 145 -7.91 0.99 -7.82
N THR A 146 -8.73 1.44 -6.88
CA THR A 146 -10.15 1.69 -7.13
C THR A 146 -10.35 3.10 -7.68
N ASP A 147 -11.40 3.28 -8.48
CA ASP A 147 -11.91 4.56 -9.00
C ASP A 147 -13.27 4.93 -8.38
N ASN A 148 -13.71 4.20 -7.35
CA ASN A 148 -15.02 4.34 -6.72
C ASN A 148 -14.90 4.71 -5.24
N CYS A 149 -15.64 5.74 -4.82
CA CYS A 149 -15.74 6.15 -3.43
C CYS A 149 -16.31 5.02 -2.56
N GLY A 150 -15.53 4.57 -1.58
CA GLY A 150 -15.90 3.44 -0.70
C GLY A 150 -15.43 2.07 -1.19
N GLY A 151 -14.71 2.02 -2.33
CA GLY A 151 -14.12 0.80 -2.84
C GLY A 151 -12.90 0.35 -2.04
N THR A 152 -12.57 -0.93 -2.14
CA THR A 152 -11.35 -1.49 -1.57
C THR A 152 -10.38 -1.83 -2.69
N ASP A 153 -9.13 -1.39 -2.56
CA ASP A 153 -8.04 -1.75 -3.45
C ASP A 153 -6.82 -2.26 -2.67
N GLN A 154 -5.83 -2.81 -3.38
CA GLN A 154 -4.63 -3.36 -2.74
C GLN A 154 -3.84 -2.32 -1.97
N GLY A 155 -3.77 -1.06 -2.44
CA GLY A 155 -3.04 0.00 -1.76
C GLY A 155 -3.71 0.46 -0.46
N THR A 156 -5.03 0.67 -0.49
CA THR A 156 -5.80 1.08 0.70
C THR A 156 -5.96 -0.06 1.70
N ALA A 157 -6.05 -1.31 1.22
CA ALA A 157 -5.94 -2.48 2.09
C ALA A 157 -4.54 -2.59 2.73
N MET A 158 -3.47 -2.19 2.04
CA MET A 158 -2.14 -2.16 2.65
C MET A 158 -2.01 -1.06 3.73
N VAL A 159 -2.66 0.09 3.55
CA VAL A 159 -2.78 1.13 4.60
C VAL A 159 -3.45 0.57 5.86
N HIS A 160 -4.53 -0.20 5.69
CA HIS A 160 -5.22 -0.90 6.78
C HIS A 160 -4.24 -1.78 7.57
N GLU A 161 -3.54 -2.69 6.89
CA GLU A 161 -2.65 -3.64 7.57
C GLU A 161 -1.46 -2.97 8.26
N LEU A 162 -0.85 -1.96 7.61
CA LEU A 162 0.26 -1.21 8.21
C LEU A 162 -0.19 -0.44 9.47
N SER A 163 -1.45 -0.02 9.54
CA SER A 163 -1.97 0.72 10.69
C SER A 163 -2.06 -0.13 11.97
N HIS A 164 -2.18 -1.45 11.85
CA HIS A 164 -2.22 -2.40 12.98
C HIS A 164 -0.86 -2.56 13.67
N LEU A 165 0.23 -2.26 12.97
CA LEU A 165 1.57 -2.57 13.42
C LEU A 165 2.10 -1.44 14.30
N SER A 166 2.21 -1.68 15.62
CA SER A 166 2.78 -0.71 16.57
C SER A 166 4.22 -0.29 16.27
N VAL A 167 4.95 -1.07 15.46
CA VAL A 167 6.29 -0.68 14.98
C VAL A 167 6.24 0.45 13.95
N VAL A 168 5.11 0.61 13.25
CA VAL A 168 4.85 1.71 12.34
C VAL A 168 4.40 2.92 13.15
N TYR A 169 3.35 2.76 13.95
CA TYR A 169 2.86 3.81 14.84
C TYR A 169 2.14 3.21 16.05
N SER A 170 2.44 3.69 17.26
CA SER A 170 1.90 3.14 18.50
C SER A 170 0.85 4.06 19.14
N PRO A 171 -0.29 3.50 19.62
CA PRO A 171 -0.66 2.09 19.55
C PRO A 171 -1.10 1.70 18.14
N GLY A 172 -0.85 0.46 17.73
CA GLY A 172 -1.47 -0.12 16.54
C GLY A 172 -3.00 -0.04 16.61
N THR A 173 -3.64 0.11 15.45
CA THR A 173 -5.11 0.07 15.35
C THR A 173 -5.64 -1.34 15.64
N GLY A 174 -6.94 -1.43 15.94
CA GLY A 174 -7.71 -2.66 15.91
C GLY A 174 -8.74 -2.67 14.78
N ASP A 175 -9.52 -3.74 14.74
CA ASP A 175 -10.64 -3.92 13.83
C ASP A 175 -11.98 -3.79 14.58
N PHE A 176 -12.40 -2.55 14.82
CA PHE A 176 -13.65 -2.26 15.50
C PHE A 176 -14.86 -2.28 14.57
N ALA A 177 -14.66 -1.98 13.29
CA ALA A 177 -15.67 -2.02 12.25
C ALA A 177 -15.02 -2.16 10.86
N TYR A 178 -15.76 -2.79 9.94
CA TYR A 178 -15.37 -2.91 8.53
C TYR A 178 -16.42 -2.30 7.64
N LYS A 179 -15.98 -1.70 6.53
CA LYS A 179 -16.78 -0.99 5.55
C LYS A 179 -17.44 0.27 6.12
N TYR A 180 -17.80 1.13 5.18
CA TYR A 180 -18.33 2.45 5.48
C TYR A 180 -19.49 2.44 6.49
N ASN A 181 -20.50 1.58 6.28
CA ASN A 181 -21.74 1.62 7.07
C ASN A 181 -21.50 1.35 8.56
N ASP A 182 -20.53 0.51 8.90
CA ASP A 182 -20.24 0.16 10.29
C ASP A 182 -19.24 1.14 10.91
N LEU A 183 -18.22 1.59 10.16
CA LEU A 183 -17.21 2.51 10.71
C LEU A 183 -17.78 3.88 11.06
N VAL A 184 -18.77 4.39 10.30
CA VAL A 184 -19.39 5.69 10.61
C VAL A 184 -20.31 5.64 11.84
N GLN A 185 -20.55 4.45 12.39
CA GLN A 185 -21.27 4.27 13.66
C GLN A 185 -20.33 4.20 14.87
N LEU A 186 -19.00 4.16 14.65
CA LEU A 186 -18.03 4.17 15.74
C LEU A 186 -18.09 5.49 16.52
N SER A 187 -17.67 5.42 17.79
CA SER A 187 -17.30 6.59 18.57
C SER A 187 -15.92 7.10 18.12
N ALA A 188 -15.61 8.38 18.35
CA ALA A 188 -14.35 8.98 17.92
C ALA A 188 -13.10 8.23 18.43
N ASP A 189 -13.12 7.82 19.71
CA ASP A 189 -12.05 7.05 20.35
C ASP A 189 -11.79 5.69 19.69
N LYS A 190 -12.83 5.06 19.13
CA LYS A 190 -12.68 3.83 18.35
C LYS A 190 -12.30 4.12 16.90
N ALA A 191 -12.85 5.17 16.31
CA ALA A 191 -12.62 5.51 14.91
C ALA A 191 -11.15 5.85 14.63
N VAL A 192 -10.50 6.62 15.51
CA VAL A 192 -9.05 6.92 15.43
C VAL A 192 -8.16 5.71 15.72
N LEU A 193 -8.72 4.61 16.22
CA LEU A 193 -8.02 3.35 16.45
C LEU A 193 -8.54 2.21 15.56
N ASN A 194 -9.34 2.49 14.53
CA ASN A 194 -9.89 1.48 13.63
C ASN A 194 -9.15 1.47 12.28
N ALA A 195 -8.57 0.35 11.89
CA ALA A 195 -7.76 0.25 10.67
C ALA A 195 -8.53 0.62 9.40
N ASP A 196 -9.77 0.15 9.28
CA ASP A 196 -10.59 0.40 8.09
C ASP A 196 -11.00 1.87 7.92
N THR A 197 -11.02 2.63 9.02
CA THR A 197 -11.22 4.09 8.97
C THR A 197 -10.08 4.77 8.23
N TYR A 198 -8.82 4.34 8.45
CA TYR A 198 -7.66 4.87 7.72
C TYR A 198 -7.68 4.48 6.24
N SER A 199 -8.07 3.23 5.95
CA SER A 199 -8.21 2.74 4.57
C SER A 199 -9.20 3.56 3.75
N LEU A 200 -10.42 3.71 4.28
CA LEU A 200 -11.50 4.39 3.56
C LEU A 200 -11.34 5.91 3.54
N TYR A 201 -10.77 6.52 4.59
CA TYR A 201 -10.40 7.95 4.53
C TYR A 201 -9.33 8.20 3.47
N ALA A 202 -8.26 7.40 3.42
CA ALA A 202 -7.21 7.57 2.40
C ALA A 202 -7.76 7.39 0.98
N SER A 203 -8.66 6.42 0.77
CA SER A 203 -9.36 6.26 -0.50
C SER A 203 -10.22 7.48 -0.86
N ALA A 204 -10.95 8.03 0.11
CA ALA A 204 -11.81 9.18 -0.11
C ALA A 204 -11.01 10.42 -0.48
N ILE A 205 -9.86 10.64 0.15
CA ILE A 205 -8.95 11.75 -0.18
C ILE A 205 -8.34 11.59 -1.57
N GLU A 206 -7.84 10.40 -1.91
CA GLU A 206 -7.23 10.15 -3.23
C GLU A 206 -8.22 10.36 -4.39
N LEU A 207 -9.50 10.03 -4.17
CA LEU A 207 -10.55 10.12 -5.18
C LEU A 207 -11.36 11.42 -5.13
N ASP A 208 -10.99 12.37 -4.26
CA ASP A 208 -11.73 13.63 -4.05
C ASP A 208 -13.22 13.43 -3.73
N CYS A 209 -13.53 12.37 -2.98
CA CYS A 209 -14.88 11.99 -2.61
C CYS A 209 -15.51 13.03 -1.68
N GLN A 210 -16.80 13.28 -1.89
CA GLN A 210 -17.62 14.14 -1.05
C GLN A 210 -18.26 13.35 0.09
N LYS A 211 -18.73 14.08 1.11
CA LYS A 211 -19.34 13.49 2.30
C LYS A 211 -20.53 12.62 1.94
N GLY A 212 -20.48 11.35 2.31
CA GLY A 212 -21.51 10.35 2.05
C GLY A 212 -21.39 9.59 0.72
N GLU A 213 -20.42 9.92 -0.15
CA GLU A 213 -20.23 9.18 -1.41
C GLU A 213 -19.63 7.79 -1.19
N SER A 214 -18.94 7.56 -0.07
CA SER A 214 -18.36 6.25 0.28
C SER A 214 -19.37 5.19 0.76
N LYS A 215 -20.67 5.54 0.81
CA LYS A 215 -21.77 4.65 1.28
C LYS A 215 -22.09 3.49 0.34
N GLY A 216 -21.60 3.53 -0.90
CA GLY A 216 -22.29 2.89 -2.03
C GLY A 216 -21.63 1.68 -2.71
N VAL A 217 -20.49 1.16 -2.24
CA VAL A 217 -19.83 0.10 -3.02
C VAL A 217 -20.39 -1.29 -2.71
N GLU A 218 -21.18 -1.78 -3.67
CA GLU A 218 -21.50 -3.20 -3.86
C GLU A 218 -20.20 -3.99 -4.06
N LEU A 219 -20.10 -5.13 -3.38
CA LEU A 219 -19.02 -6.09 -3.66
C LEU A 219 -19.09 -6.43 -5.16
N PRO A 220 -17.96 -6.60 -5.85
CA PRO A 220 -17.98 -6.94 -7.27
C PRO A 220 -18.83 -8.20 -7.49
N ASP A 221 -19.59 -8.27 -8.58
CA ASP A 221 -20.59 -9.33 -8.84
C ASP A 221 -20.06 -10.74 -8.59
N TRP A 222 -18.80 -11.00 -8.96
CA TRP A 222 -18.16 -12.31 -8.71
C TRP A 222 -18.06 -12.64 -7.22
N MET A 223 -17.86 -11.65 -6.34
CA MET A 223 -17.80 -11.81 -4.89
C MET A 223 -19.20 -12.01 -4.30
N ILE A 224 -20.24 -11.37 -4.86
CA ILE A 224 -21.64 -11.63 -4.50
C ILE A 224 -22.06 -13.04 -4.94
N ASP A 225 -21.77 -13.42 -6.18
CA ASP A 225 -22.03 -14.75 -6.73
C ASP A 225 -21.28 -15.82 -5.96
N GLU A 226 -20.04 -15.54 -5.55
CA GLU A 226 -19.24 -16.45 -4.74
C GLU A 226 -19.74 -16.57 -3.30
N ILE A 227 -20.33 -15.53 -2.71
CA ILE A 227 -20.99 -15.58 -1.38
C ILE A 227 -22.33 -16.31 -1.49
N ALA A 228 -23.07 -16.11 -2.58
CA ALA A 228 -24.34 -16.78 -2.85
C ALA A 228 -24.15 -18.28 -3.12
N ASN A 229 -23.11 -18.64 -3.87
CA ASN A 229 -22.80 -20.02 -4.25
C ASN A 229 -21.89 -20.76 -3.25
N GLY A 230 -21.27 -20.06 -2.30
CA GLY A 230 -20.43 -20.63 -1.24
C GLY A 230 -21.20 -21.08 0.02
N LYS A 231 -22.54 -21.07 0.00
CA LYS A 231 -23.42 -21.59 1.07
C LYS A 231 -23.81 -23.07 0.86
N GLN A 232 -22.99 -23.87 0.18
CA GLN A 232 -23.14 -25.32 0.08
C GLN A 232 -22.10 -26.04 0.95
#